data_AF-A0A090Q176-F1
#
_entry.id   AF-A0A090Q176-F1
#
_cell.length_a   1.000
_cell.length_b   1.000
_cell.length_c   1.000
_cell.angle_alpha   90.00
_cell.angle_beta   90.00
_cell.angle_gamma   90.00
#
_symmetry.space_group_name_H-M   'P 1'
#
loop_
_entity.id
_entity.type
_entity.pdbx_description
1 polymer ?
#
loop_
_entity_poly.entity_id
_entity_poly.type
_entity_poly.pdbx_seq_one_letter_code
_entity_poly.pdbx_strand_id
1 'polypeptide(L)'
;MKSRLKHILWPSLIIVGLIILNSLYHERLDLTKDKRFTLSKQSKGLLTSIDQAMYVQVLLDGDLPAEFRKLKLETRQLLEELSNINSNLKFEFINPIADLNQNETDRVAAQLAQEGMKPAVASVQEAGKNTKVLLFPYAKFYYNEKQVVTPLLKSVAGASAEERVNSSIQQLEYQLIDALKRVSTKKSKTIAVLRDSGNLTDRQLQDFLQSIQSYYKAAPYAIEFLNDNDSVQPQKVLNSLKKFDLVVAPKPTKPYSEIKKYILDQYLIDGGKMLMAIDPIIMEDDS
;
A
#
# COMPACT_ATOMS: atom_id res chain seq x y z
N MET A 1 -22.45 48.97 -34.06
CA MET A 1 -22.62 48.52 -32.66
C MET A 1 -23.22 47.11 -32.53
N LYS A 2 -24.30 46.76 -33.24
CA LYS A 2 -24.96 45.44 -33.15
C LYS A 2 -24.10 44.22 -33.55
N SER A 3 -23.16 44.33 -34.50
CA SER A 3 -22.31 43.18 -34.89
C SER A 3 -21.25 42.83 -33.83
N ARG A 4 -20.62 43.85 -33.22
CA ARG A 4 -19.63 43.65 -32.15
C ARG A 4 -20.21 43.00 -30.90
N LEU A 5 -21.47 43.27 -30.58
CA LEU A 5 -22.18 42.61 -29.47
C LEU A 5 -22.37 41.11 -29.72
N LYS A 6 -22.70 40.70 -30.96
CA LYS A 6 -22.86 39.28 -31.32
C LYS A 6 -21.55 38.51 -31.23
N HIS A 7 -20.42 39.14 -31.55
CA HIS A 7 -19.09 38.53 -31.45
C HIS A 7 -18.61 38.31 -30.00
N ILE A 8 -19.19 39.00 -29.03
CA ILE A 8 -18.89 38.83 -27.59
C ILE A 8 -19.92 37.91 -26.93
N LEU A 9 -21.21 38.08 -27.25
CA LEU A 9 -22.30 37.28 -26.66
C LEU A 9 -22.18 35.80 -26.99
N TRP A 10 -21.77 35.46 -28.22
CA TRP A 10 -21.63 34.06 -28.64
C TRP A 10 -20.57 33.28 -27.86
N PRO A 11 -19.30 33.73 -27.74
CA PRO A 11 -18.30 33.03 -26.92
C PRO A 11 -18.66 33.03 -25.43
N SER A 12 -19.27 34.08 -24.90
CA SER A 12 -19.75 34.08 -23.51
C SER A 12 -20.84 33.03 -23.27
N LEU A 13 -21.77 32.85 -24.20
CA LEU A 13 -22.81 31.81 -24.10
C LEU A 13 -22.21 30.40 -24.15
N ILE A 14 -21.18 30.20 -24.98
CA ILE A 14 -20.43 28.94 -25.05
C ILE A 14 -19.71 28.67 -23.73
N ILE A 15 -19.03 29.66 -23.15
CA ILE A 15 -18.35 29.51 -21.86
C ILE A 15 -19.34 29.17 -20.75
N VAL A 16 -20.48 29.87 -20.67
CA VAL A 16 -21.54 29.57 -19.70
C VAL A 16 -22.12 28.16 -19.94
N GLY A 17 -22.33 27.78 -21.19
CA GLY A 17 -22.77 26.43 -21.56
C GLY A 17 -21.77 25.34 -21.15
N LEU A 18 -20.47 25.58 -21.35
CA LEU A 18 -19.40 24.68 -20.90
C LEU A 18 -19.32 24.59 -19.37
N ILE A 19 -19.51 25.69 -18.65
CA ILE A 19 -19.58 25.70 -17.19
C ILE A 19 -20.77 24.87 -16.70
N ILE A 20 -21.95 25.04 -17.32
CA ILE A 20 -23.16 24.26 -16.97
C ILE A 20 -22.95 22.78 -17.32
N LEU A 21 -22.41 22.45 -18.49
CA LEU A 21 -22.12 21.07 -18.87
C LEU A 21 -21.10 20.40 -17.93
N ASN A 22 -20.04 21.13 -17.54
CA ASN A 22 -19.07 20.67 -16.56
C ASN A 22 -19.69 20.47 -15.16
N SER A 23 -20.72 21.25 -14.80
CA SER A 23 -21.47 21.04 -13.55
C SER A 23 -22.42 19.84 -13.59
N LEU A 24 -22.87 19.42 -14.78
CA LEU A 24 -23.80 18.30 -14.95
C LEU A 24 -23.06 16.97 -15.18
N TYR A 25 -21.92 17.01 -15.87
CA TYR A 25 -21.08 15.84 -16.15
C TYR A 25 -19.74 15.99 -15.42
N HIS A 26 -19.63 15.34 -14.26
CA HIS A 26 -18.41 15.31 -13.43
C HIS A 26 -17.37 14.29 -13.95
N GLU A 27 -17.39 13.95 -15.24
CA GLU A 27 -16.37 13.09 -15.84
C GLU A 27 -15.18 13.94 -16.28
N ARG A 28 -14.09 13.88 -15.51
CA ARG A 28 -12.80 14.44 -15.94
C ARG A 28 -12.27 13.64 -17.11
N LEU A 29 -12.22 14.29 -18.28
CA LEU A 29 -11.47 13.75 -19.40
C LEU A 29 -9.99 13.92 -19.13
N ASP A 30 -9.32 12.82 -18.80
CA ASP A 30 -7.88 12.80 -18.65
C ASP A 30 -7.20 12.90 -20.02
N LEU A 31 -6.56 14.04 -20.27
CA LEU A 31 -5.85 14.33 -21.53
C LEU A 31 -4.37 13.93 -21.48
N THR A 32 -3.90 13.34 -20.38
CA THR A 32 -2.52 12.83 -20.32
C THR A 32 -2.34 11.64 -21.24
N LYS A 33 -1.16 11.53 -21.85
CA LYS A 33 -0.83 10.43 -22.77
C LYS A 33 -0.91 9.06 -22.08
N ASP A 34 -0.60 9.02 -20.79
CA ASP A 34 -0.57 7.81 -19.95
C ASP A 34 -1.85 7.60 -19.13
N LYS A 35 -2.88 8.45 -19.29
CA LYS A 35 -4.11 8.40 -18.50
C LYS A 35 -3.87 8.35 -16.99
N ARG A 36 -2.88 9.13 -16.53
CA ARG A 36 -2.38 9.15 -15.15
C ARG A 36 -3.43 9.58 -14.11
N PHE A 37 -4.44 10.32 -14.53
CA PHE A 37 -5.54 10.81 -13.71
C PHE A 37 -6.83 10.01 -13.95
N THR A 38 -6.73 8.83 -14.56
CA THR A 38 -7.86 7.90 -14.74
C THR A 38 -7.63 6.65 -13.89
N LEU A 39 -8.54 6.40 -12.94
CA LEU A 39 -8.51 5.19 -12.14
C LEU A 39 -8.48 3.92 -13.00
N SER A 40 -7.59 2.99 -12.64
CA SER A 40 -7.48 1.70 -13.32
C SER A 40 -8.78 0.87 -13.21
N LYS A 41 -9.02 -0.05 -14.16
CA LYS A 41 -10.18 -0.97 -14.09
C LYS A 41 -10.15 -1.82 -12.82
N GLN A 42 -8.95 -2.19 -12.37
CA GLN A 42 -8.71 -2.96 -11.16
C GLN A 42 -9.10 -2.15 -9.91
N SER A 43 -8.75 -0.86 -9.88
CA SER A 43 -9.14 0.09 -8.83
C SER A 43 -10.67 0.16 -8.70
N LYS A 44 -11.37 0.30 -9.83
CA LYS A 44 -12.84 0.32 -9.86
C LYS A 44 -13.47 -0.98 -9.38
N GLY A 45 -12.95 -2.13 -9.82
CA GLY A 45 -13.46 -3.45 -9.41
C GLY A 45 -13.21 -3.76 -7.92
N LEU A 46 -12.15 -3.21 -7.32
CA LEU A 46 -11.94 -3.32 -5.88
C LEU A 46 -13.01 -2.55 -5.10
N LEU A 47 -13.31 -1.31 -5.53
CA LEU A 47 -14.29 -0.48 -4.84
C LEU A 47 -15.68 -1.10 -4.83
N THR A 48 -16.10 -1.82 -5.88
CA THR A 48 -17.42 -2.49 -5.89
C THR A 48 -17.52 -3.63 -4.87
N SER A 49 -16.40 -4.13 -4.34
CA SER A 49 -16.39 -5.15 -3.29
C SER A 49 -16.54 -4.59 -1.87
N ILE A 50 -16.50 -3.26 -1.71
CA ILE A 50 -16.67 -2.58 -0.42
C ILE A 50 -18.16 -2.36 -0.17
N ASP A 51 -18.76 -3.26 0.60
CA ASP A 51 -20.20 -3.31 0.90
C ASP A 51 -20.58 -2.61 2.21
N GLN A 52 -19.62 -2.32 3.07
CA GLN A 52 -19.82 -1.63 4.35
C GLN A 52 -19.12 -0.26 4.38
N ALA A 53 -19.46 0.57 5.36
CA ALA A 53 -18.83 1.87 5.54
C ALA A 53 -17.32 1.72 5.77
N MET A 54 -16.54 2.46 4.98
CA MET A 54 -15.09 2.55 5.12
C MET A 54 -14.71 4.00 5.41
N TYR A 55 -13.84 4.19 6.40
CA TYR A 55 -13.37 5.50 6.79
C TYR A 55 -11.88 5.67 6.53
N VAL A 56 -11.48 6.78 5.94
CA VAL A 56 -10.07 7.13 5.68
C VAL A 56 -9.73 8.44 6.38
N GLN A 57 -8.85 8.39 7.37
CA GLN A 57 -8.35 9.57 8.06
C GLN A 57 -6.97 9.92 7.51
N VAL A 58 -6.86 11.06 6.84
CA VAL A 58 -5.60 11.55 6.25
C VAL A 58 -4.95 12.55 7.19
N LEU A 59 -3.74 12.27 7.66
CA LEU A 59 -2.99 13.09 8.62
C LEU A 59 -2.16 14.20 7.95
N LEU A 60 -2.72 14.83 6.91
CA LEU A 60 -2.03 15.83 6.09
C LEU A 60 -2.89 17.09 5.93
N ASP A 61 -3.20 17.73 7.06
CA ASP A 61 -3.87 19.03 7.10
C ASP A 61 -3.04 20.06 7.90
N GLY A 62 -3.51 21.31 7.97
CA GLY A 62 -2.86 22.45 8.61
C GLY A 62 -2.12 23.36 7.64
N ASP A 63 -1.24 24.19 8.19
CA ASP A 63 -0.36 25.06 7.41
C ASP A 63 0.82 24.26 6.86
N LEU A 64 0.68 23.84 5.61
CA LEU A 64 1.64 22.98 4.93
C LEU A 64 2.52 23.80 3.99
N PRO A 65 3.82 23.46 3.83
CA PRO A 65 4.66 24.00 2.75
C PRO A 65 4.05 23.73 1.37
N ALA A 66 4.48 24.48 0.35
CA ALA A 66 3.88 24.46 -0.99
C ALA A 66 3.83 23.06 -1.62
N GLU A 67 4.90 22.29 -1.48
CA GLU A 67 5.00 20.93 -2.01
C GLU A 67 4.01 20.00 -1.32
N PHE A 68 3.87 20.10 0.01
CA PHE A 68 2.95 19.26 0.76
C PHE A 68 1.47 19.66 0.58
N ARG A 69 1.18 20.94 0.29
CA ARG A 69 -0.16 21.36 -0.17
C ARG A 69 -0.54 20.67 -1.47
N LYS A 70 0.39 20.51 -2.39
CA LYS A 70 0.17 19.74 -3.63
C LYS A 70 -0.15 18.28 -3.31
N LEU A 71 0.63 17.61 -2.46
CA LEU A 71 0.35 16.23 -2.05
C LEU A 71 -1.03 16.08 -1.39
N LYS A 72 -1.42 17.02 -0.50
CA LYS A 72 -2.74 17.07 0.12
C LYS A 72 -3.85 17.17 -0.92
N LEU A 73 -3.70 18.08 -1.88
CA LEU A 73 -4.68 18.31 -2.94
C LEU A 73 -4.86 17.07 -3.83
N GLU A 74 -3.77 16.46 -4.29
CA GLU A 74 -3.82 15.25 -5.12
C GLU A 74 -4.44 14.07 -4.36
N THR A 75 -4.11 13.91 -3.08
CA THR A 75 -4.71 12.88 -2.21
C THR A 75 -6.21 13.08 -2.06
N ARG A 76 -6.63 14.33 -1.84
CA ARG A 76 -8.05 14.67 -1.69
C ARG A 76 -8.82 14.39 -2.97
N GLN A 77 -8.33 14.87 -4.11
CA GLN A 77 -8.98 14.65 -5.41
C GLN A 77 -9.17 13.16 -5.69
N LEU A 78 -8.12 12.36 -5.46
CA LEU A 78 -8.20 10.92 -5.66
C LEU A 78 -9.22 10.27 -4.71
N LEU A 79 -9.23 10.63 -3.42
CA LEU A 79 -10.23 10.11 -2.48
C LEU A 79 -11.66 10.55 -2.82
N GLU A 80 -11.86 11.76 -3.34
CA GLU A 80 -13.14 12.23 -3.87
C GLU A 80 -13.60 11.36 -5.04
N GLU A 81 -12.73 11.09 -6.02
CA GLU A 81 -13.02 10.20 -7.14
C GLU A 81 -13.39 8.78 -6.69
N LEU A 82 -12.65 8.22 -5.73
CA LEU A 82 -12.96 6.90 -5.16
C LEU A 82 -14.32 6.92 -4.43
N SER A 83 -14.64 7.98 -3.68
CA SER A 83 -15.89 8.13 -2.94
C SER A 83 -17.10 8.36 -3.84
N ASN A 84 -16.90 8.99 -5.00
CA ASN A 84 -17.95 9.16 -6.02
C ASN A 84 -18.31 7.83 -6.69
N ILE A 85 -17.34 6.90 -6.79
CA ILE A 85 -17.59 5.54 -7.30
C ILE A 85 -18.28 4.67 -6.25
N ASN A 86 -17.87 4.77 -4.98
CA ASN A 86 -18.51 4.05 -3.89
C ASN A 86 -18.79 4.97 -2.70
N SER A 87 -20.07 5.27 -2.48
CA SER A 87 -20.54 6.15 -1.42
C SER A 87 -20.25 5.66 0.00
N ASN A 88 -19.93 4.38 0.18
CA ASN A 88 -19.50 3.81 1.46
C ASN A 88 -18.11 4.29 1.90
N LEU A 89 -17.28 4.77 0.97
CA LEU A 89 -15.99 5.36 1.28
C LEU A 89 -16.18 6.80 1.74
N LYS A 90 -15.82 7.07 2.99
CA LYS A 90 -15.78 8.41 3.59
C LYS A 90 -14.35 8.72 4.00
N PHE A 91 -14.00 10.00 3.96
CA PHE A 91 -12.66 10.42 4.36
C PHE A 91 -12.67 11.79 5.00
N GLU A 92 -11.66 12.04 5.82
CA GLU A 92 -11.37 13.34 6.41
C GLU A 92 -9.87 13.65 6.32
N PHE A 93 -9.55 14.93 6.47
CA PHE A 93 -8.18 15.39 6.63
C PHE A 93 -8.06 16.02 8.02
N ILE A 94 -7.03 15.62 8.77
CA ILE A 94 -6.76 16.12 10.11
C ILE A 94 -5.31 16.56 10.23
N ASN A 95 -5.08 17.54 11.09
CA ASN A 95 -3.76 17.84 11.60
C ASN A 95 -3.66 17.26 13.03
N PRO A 96 -2.87 16.18 13.25
CA PRO A 96 -2.81 15.53 14.57
C PRO A 96 -2.17 16.41 15.66
N ILE A 97 -1.52 17.51 15.26
CA ILE A 97 -0.82 18.42 16.17
C ILE A 97 -1.38 19.85 16.13
N ALA A 98 -2.60 20.02 15.62
CA ALA A 98 -3.28 21.32 15.64
C ALA A 98 -3.45 21.82 17.08
N ASP A 99 -3.12 23.09 17.29
CA ASP A 99 -3.30 23.82 18.56
C ASP A 99 -2.60 23.18 19.79
N LEU A 100 -1.62 22.30 19.55
CA LEU A 100 -0.82 21.68 20.61
C LEU A 100 0.41 22.51 20.95
N ASN A 101 0.81 22.50 22.23
CA ASN A 101 2.12 23.00 22.62
C ASN A 101 3.24 22.00 22.26
N GLN A 102 4.50 22.40 22.44
CA GLN A 102 5.65 21.56 22.06
C GLN A 102 5.67 20.21 22.78
N ASN A 103 5.40 20.18 24.09
CA ASN A 103 5.43 18.95 24.87
C ASN A 103 4.31 17.98 24.45
N GLU A 104 3.14 18.50 24.08
CA GLU A 104 2.02 17.72 23.55
C GLU A 104 2.31 17.19 22.14
N THR A 105 2.88 18.04 21.29
CA THR A 105 3.33 17.68 19.94
C THR A 105 4.33 16.52 19.98
N ASP A 106 5.33 16.58 20.87
CA ASP A 106 6.34 15.53 21.01
C ASP A 106 5.72 14.21 21.48
N ARG A 107 4.74 14.26 22.38
CA ARG A 107 3.99 13.07 22.85
C ARG A 107 3.17 12.45 21.73
N VAL A 108 2.40 13.24 20.98
CA VAL A 108 1.61 12.76 19.84
C VAL A 108 2.51 12.21 18.75
N ALA A 109 3.62 12.88 18.44
CA ALA A 109 4.60 12.41 17.47
C ALA A 109 5.21 11.06 17.88
N ALA A 110 5.55 10.89 19.17
CA ALA A 110 6.06 9.62 19.69
C ALA A 110 5.02 8.50 19.62
N GLN A 111 3.76 8.78 19.93
CA GLN A 111 2.66 7.82 19.81
C GLN A 111 2.45 7.38 18.35
N LEU A 112 2.37 8.34 17.42
CA LEU A 112 2.23 8.04 16.00
C LEU A 112 3.43 7.25 15.46
N ALA A 113 4.65 7.56 15.92
CA ALA A 113 5.84 6.80 15.57
C ALA A 113 5.79 5.34 16.06
N GLN A 114 5.22 5.08 17.24
CA GLN A 114 4.98 3.71 17.74
C GLN A 114 3.96 2.96 16.89
N GLU A 115 2.98 3.67 16.29
CA GLU A 115 2.04 3.12 15.30
C GLU A 115 2.67 2.97 13.89
N GLY A 116 3.97 3.25 13.73
CA GLY A 116 4.68 3.17 12.45
C GLY A 116 4.58 4.43 11.57
N MET A 117 3.97 5.50 12.07
CA MET A 117 3.84 6.80 11.40
C MET A 117 4.91 7.77 11.87
N LYS A 118 6.13 7.63 11.33
CA LYS A 118 7.23 8.53 11.65
C LYS A 118 7.00 9.90 10.99
N PRO A 119 7.18 11.02 11.71
CA PRO A 119 6.98 12.32 11.13
C PRO A 119 8.00 12.63 10.02
N ALA A 120 7.57 13.38 9.02
CA ALA A 120 8.43 14.05 8.06
C ALA A 120 8.73 15.47 8.54
N VAL A 121 9.92 15.98 8.22
CA VAL A 121 10.29 17.36 8.49
C VAL A 121 10.51 18.08 7.17
N ALA A 122 9.81 19.21 6.99
CA ALA A 122 10.02 20.13 5.90
C ALA A 122 10.72 21.39 6.41
N SER A 123 11.65 21.93 5.63
CA SER A 123 12.28 23.22 5.92
C SER A 123 11.61 24.27 5.04
N VAL A 124 11.04 25.28 5.66
CA VAL A 124 10.43 26.42 4.97
C VAL A 124 11.32 27.63 5.20
N GLN A 125 11.67 28.34 4.13
CA GLN A 125 12.42 29.58 4.22
C GLN A 125 11.46 30.76 4.01
N GLU A 126 11.16 31.49 5.06
CA GLU A 126 10.30 32.69 5.02
C GLU A 126 11.04 33.88 5.61
N ALA A 127 11.10 34.99 4.86
CA ALA A 127 11.74 36.23 5.27
C ALA A 127 13.18 36.05 5.83
N GLY A 128 13.95 35.12 5.26
CA GLY A 128 15.32 34.81 5.68
C GLY A 128 15.45 33.91 6.92
N LYS A 129 14.34 33.48 7.54
CA LYS A 129 14.33 32.49 8.61
C LYS A 129 14.01 31.10 8.05
N ASN A 130 14.77 30.11 8.50
CA ASN A 130 14.50 28.70 8.24
C ASN A 130 13.65 28.13 9.38
N THR A 131 12.39 27.84 9.09
CA THR A 131 11.46 27.20 10.02
C THR A 131 11.33 25.73 9.66
N LYS A 132 11.38 24.84 10.66
CA LYS A 132 11.10 23.41 10.47
C LYS A 132 9.63 23.15 10.76
N VAL A 133 8.94 22.53 9.82
CA VAL A 133 7.54 22.12 9.95
C VAL A 133 7.49 20.60 10.07
N LEU A 134 6.86 20.10 11.13
CA LEU A 134 6.64 18.69 11.38
C LEU A 134 5.34 18.25 10.67
N LEU A 135 5.39 17.13 9.95
CA LEU A 135 4.32 16.66 9.06
C LEU A 135 4.07 15.16 9.25
N PHE A 136 2.83 14.71 9.05
CA PHE A 136 2.46 13.30 9.18
C PHE A 136 1.78 12.77 7.90
N PRO A 137 2.48 12.70 6.76
CA PRO A 137 1.88 12.33 5.47
C PRO A 137 1.48 10.85 5.40
N TYR A 138 0.37 10.51 6.06
CA TYR A 138 -0.17 9.16 6.21
C TYR A 138 -1.68 9.17 6.04
N ALA A 139 -2.23 8.02 5.66
CA ALA A 139 -3.66 7.75 5.69
C ALA A 139 -3.94 6.49 6.52
N LYS A 140 -4.89 6.58 7.45
CA LYS A 140 -5.40 5.46 8.24
C LYS A 140 -6.74 5.02 7.65
N PHE A 141 -6.82 3.77 7.26
CA PHE A 141 -8.01 3.14 6.70
C PHE A 141 -8.66 2.27 7.76
N TYR A 142 -9.96 2.46 7.95
CA TYR A 142 -10.78 1.70 8.88
C TYR A 142 -11.90 1.00 8.12
N TYR A 143 -11.97 -0.31 8.25
CA TYR A 143 -13.02 -1.13 7.64
C TYR A 143 -13.38 -2.26 8.59
N ASN A 144 -14.61 -2.25 9.12
CA ASN A 144 -15.00 -3.10 10.24
C ASN A 144 -14.03 -2.96 11.41
N GLU A 145 -13.47 -4.07 11.90
CA GLU A 145 -12.49 -4.09 13.01
C GLU A 145 -11.04 -3.95 12.53
N LYS A 146 -10.81 -3.77 11.22
CA LYS A 146 -9.46 -3.69 10.66
C LYS A 146 -9.02 -2.25 10.49
N GLN A 147 -7.76 -2.02 10.85
CA GLN A 147 -7.04 -0.79 10.56
C GLN A 147 -5.82 -1.09 9.69
N VAL A 148 -5.61 -0.27 8.65
CA VAL A 148 -4.37 -0.26 7.86
C VAL A 148 -3.85 1.17 7.79
N VAL A 149 -2.55 1.34 7.95
CA VAL A 149 -1.87 2.63 7.78
C VAL A 149 -1.02 2.58 6.52
N THR A 150 -1.07 3.64 5.71
CA THR A 150 -0.24 3.76 4.51
C THR A 150 0.46 5.12 4.47
N PRO A 151 1.77 5.18 4.16
CA PRO A 151 2.45 6.45 3.92
C PRO A 151 2.00 7.05 2.58
N LEU A 152 1.71 8.34 2.58
CA LEU A 152 1.45 9.16 1.39
C LEU A 152 2.72 9.80 0.84
N LEU A 153 3.78 9.88 1.64
CA LEU A 153 5.10 10.33 1.23
C LEU A 153 6.08 9.17 1.27
N LYS A 154 6.72 8.86 0.13
CA LYS A 154 7.84 7.92 0.07
C LYS A 154 9.16 8.62 0.34
N SER A 155 10.02 7.93 1.09
CA SER A 155 11.40 8.36 1.27
C SER A 155 12.23 7.87 0.09
N VAL A 156 12.91 8.80 -0.58
CA VAL A 156 13.93 8.51 -1.60
C VAL A 156 15.23 9.11 -1.08
N ALA A 157 16.24 8.27 -0.87
CA ALA A 157 17.53 8.70 -0.34
C ALA A 157 18.16 9.74 -1.29
N GLY A 158 18.64 10.86 -0.74
CA GLY A 158 19.25 11.94 -1.51
C GLY A 158 18.27 12.85 -2.26
N ALA A 159 16.97 12.54 -2.29
CA ALA A 159 15.97 13.36 -2.97
C ALA A 159 15.56 14.59 -2.14
N SER A 160 15.37 15.71 -2.84
CA SER A 160 14.78 16.94 -2.31
C SER A 160 13.32 16.72 -1.85
N ALA A 161 12.79 17.65 -1.06
CA ALA A 161 11.40 17.57 -0.61
C ALA A 161 10.41 17.55 -1.80
N GLU A 162 10.66 18.38 -2.82
CA GLU A 162 9.85 18.44 -4.02
C GLU A 162 9.87 17.13 -4.82
N GLU A 163 11.06 16.53 -5.03
CA GLU A 163 11.19 15.25 -5.73
C GLU A 163 10.47 14.11 -5.00
N ARG A 164 10.59 14.06 -3.67
CA ARG A 164 9.86 13.07 -2.85
C ARG A 164 8.35 13.24 -2.99
N VAL A 165 7.85 14.48 -2.93
CA VAL A 165 6.42 14.76 -3.12
C VAL A 165 5.97 14.35 -4.52
N ASN A 166 6.67 14.78 -5.57
CA ASN A 166 6.29 14.51 -6.95
C ASN A 166 6.32 13.00 -7.27
N SER A 167 7.33 12.27 -6.80
CA SER A 167 7.40 10.80 -6.96
C SER A 167 6.31 10.08 -6.16
N SER A 168 5.93 10.62 -4.99
CA SER A 168 4.83 10.07 -4.19
C SER A 168 3.48 10.28 -4.88
N ILE A 169 3.22 11.48 -5.44
CA ILE A 169 2.01 11.77 -6.21
C ILE A 169 1.86 10.79 -7.39
N GLN A 170 2.96 10.49 -8.10
CA GLN A 170 2.94 9.53 -9.21
C GLN A 170 2.51 8.11 -8.81
N GLN A 171 2.66 7.74 -7.54
CA GLN A 171 2.36 6.41 -7.02
C GLN A 171 1.14 6.40 -6.08
N LEU A 172 0.45 7.54 -5.96
CA LEU A 172 -0.57 7.77 -4.95
C LEU A 172 -1.78 6.85 -5.15
N GLU A 173 -2.24 6.66 -6.39
CA GLU A 173 -3.32 5.70 -6.71
C GLU A 173 -2.95 4.31 -6.21
N TYR A 174 -1.77 3.82 -6.61
CA TYR A 174 -1.31 2.51 -6.18
C TYR A 174 -1.29 2.39 -4.64
N GLN A 175 -0.78 3.39 -3.93
CA GLN A 175 -0.70 3.37 -2.47
C GLN A 175 -2.08 3.33 -1.78
N LEU A 176 -3.03 4.12 -2.26
CA LEU A 176 -4.39 4.15 -1.68
C LEU A 176 -5.16 2.87 -2.03
N ILE A 177 -5.10 2.41 -3.28
CA ILE A 177 -5.76 1.19 -3.73
C ILE A 177 -5.19 -0.05 -3.05
N ASP A 178 -3.87 -0.08 -2.84
CA ASP A 178 -3.24 -1.14 -2.08
C ASP A 178 -3.69 -1.16 -0.61
N ALA A 179 -3.79 0.00 0.05
CA ALA A 179 -4.29 0.10 1.40
C ALA A 179 -5.77 -0.33 1.50
N LEU A 180 -6.59 0.12 0.54
CA LEU A 180 -7.98 -0.33 0.36
C LEU A 180 -8.07 -1.84 0.24
N LYS A 181 -7.20 -2.45 -0.58
CA LYS A 181 -7.15 -3.90 -0.76
C LYS A 181 -6.77 -4.60 0.54
N ARG A 182 -5.72 -4.14 1.25
CA ARG A 182 -5.28 -4.75 2.51
C ARG A 182 -6.35 -4.69 3.60
N VAL A 183 -7.06 -3.56 3.72
CA VAL A 183 -8.08 -3.39 4.76
C VAL A 183 -9.38 -4.16 4.43
N SER A 184 -9.81 -4.17 3.16
CA SER A 184 -11.07 -4.81 2.74
C SER A 184 -10.94 -6.32 2.53
N THR A 185 -9.77 -6.83 2.12
CA THR A 185 -9.62 -8.25 1.75
C THR A 185 -9.78 -9.16 2.99
N LYS A 186 -10.72 -10.10 2.91
CA LYS A 186 -10.78 -11.23 3.84
C LYS A 186 -9.69 -12.23 3.46
N LYS A 187 -8.67 -12.36 4.31
CA LYS A 187 -7.56 -13.30 4.09
C LYS A 187 -8.08 -14.73 4.10
N SER A 188 -8.34 -15.29 2.92
CA SER A 188 -8.81 -16.68 2.75
C SER A 188 -7.67 -17.61 2.36
N LYS A 189 -6.75 -17.12 1.52
CA LYS A 189 -5.62 -17.91 1.02
C LYS A 189 -4.53 -18.09 2.06
N THR A 190 -4.04 -19.31 2.16
CA THR A 190 -3.06 -19.78 3.14
C THR A 190 -1.73 -20.08 2.46
N ILE A 191 -0.62 -19.63 3.06
CA ILE A 191 0.72 -19.80 2.50
C ILE A 191 1.64 -20.39 3.56
N ALA A 192 2.26 -21.52 3.26
CA ALA A 192 3.35 -22.08 4.04
C ALA A 192 4.68 -21.59 3.48
N VAL A 193 5.49 -20.91 4.29
CA VAL A 193 6.84 -20.49 3.92
C VAL A 193 7.84 -21.44 4.56
N LEU A 194 8.52 -22.25 3.76
CA LEU A 194 9.50 -23.21 4.26
C LEU A 194 10.64 -22.48 4.98
N ARG A 195 10.92 -22.88 6.22
CA ARG A 195 12.04 -22.35 7.03
C ARG A 195 13.35 -23.11 6.81
N ASP A 196 13.27 -24.26 6.17
CA ASP A 196 14.36 -25.22 6.06
C ASP A 196 15.03 -25.18 4.67
N SER A 197 14.88 -24.08 3.94
CA SER A 197 15.51 -23.90 2.64
C SER A 197 17.01 -23.61 2.72
N GLY A 198 17.63 -23.53 3.90
CA GLY A 198 19.08 -23.38 4.06
C GLY A 198 19.47 -22.15 4.87
N ASN A 199 20.21 -21.22 4.26
CA ASN A 199 20.91 -20.12 4.97
C ASN A 199 20.05 -18.91 5.34
N LEU A 200 18.75 -18.89 5.01
CA LEU A 200 17.89 -17.77 5.36
C LEU A 200 17.44 -17.87 6.82
N THR A 201 17.92 -16.93 7.63
CA THR A 201 17.48 -16.74 9.01
C THR A 201 16.03 -16.23 9.07
N ASP A 202 15.33 -16.48 10.18
CA ASP A 202 14.00 -15.90 10.43
C ASP A 202 13.99 -14.37 10.27
N ARG A 203 15.10 -13.71 10.65
CA ARG A 203 15.28 -12.26 10.47
C ARG A 203 15.30 -11.85 9.00
N GLN A 204 15.95 -12.61 8.13
CA GLN A 204 15.99 -12.35 6.70
C GLN A 204 14.63 -12.59 6.02
N LEU A 205 13.82 -13.52 6.55
CA LEU A 205 12.47 -13.79 6.06
C LEU A 205 11.40 -12.85 6.63
N GLN A 206 11.70 -12.11 7.69
CA GLN A 206 10.72 -11.32 8.44
C GLN A 206 9.99 -10.31 7.56
N ASP A 207 10.72 -9.50 6.79
CA ASP A 207 10.12 -8.47 5.94
C ASP A 207 9.24 -9.08 4.84
N PHE A 208 9.69 -10.18 4.23
CA PHE A 208 8.91 -10.92 3.25
C PHE A 208 7.61 -11.45 3.86
N LEU A 209 7.71 -12.13 5.01
CA LEU A 209 6.57 -12.69 5.74
C LEU A 209 5.57 -11.61 6.11
N GLN A 210 6.02 -10.50 6.71
CA GLN A 210 5.16 -9.39 7.11
C GLN A 210 4.45 -8.76 5.90
N SER A 211 5.15 -8.63 4.78
CA SER A 211 4.59 -8.11 3.53
C SER A 211 3.46 -9.00 3.01
N ILE A 212 3.69 -10.31 2.86
CA ILE A 212 2.66 -11.23 2.34
C ILE A 212 1.52 -11.46 3.34
N GLN A 213 1.82 -11.42 4.64
CA GLN A 213 0.80 -11.53 5.71
C GLN A 213 -0.20 -10.38 5.66
N SER A 214 0.12 -9.26 5.02
CA SER A 214 -0.84 -8.16 4.83
C SER A 214 -2.01 -8.56 3.93
N TYR A 215 -1.85 -9.57 3.07
CA TYR A 215 -2.87 -10.01 2.10
C TYR A 215 -3.35 -11.44 2.33
N TYR A 216 -2.50 -12.29 2.91
CA TYR A 216 -2.72 -13.73 3.01
C TYR A 216 -2.52 -14.24 4.45
N LYS A 217 -3.04 -15.43 4.73
CA LYS A 217 -2.72 -16.19 5.94
C LYS A 217 -1.39 -16.92 5.71
N ALA A 218 -0.28 -16.19 5.80
CA ALA A 218 1.04 -16.75 5.62
C ALA A 218 1.69 -17.08 6.97
N ALA A 219 2.30 -18.26 7.07
CA ALA A 219 3.03 -18.67 8.24
C ALA A 219 4.31 -19.43 7.84
N PRO A 220 5.38 -19.29 8.63
CA PRO A 220 6.52 -20.17 8.48
C PRO A 220 6.14 -21.63 8.74
N TYR A 221 6.72 -22.55 7.99
CA TYR A 221 6.46 -23.98 8.05
C TYR A 221 7.79 -24.75 8.02
N ALA A 222 7.95 -25.74 8.89
CA ALA A 222 9.14 -26.57 8.94
C ALA A 222 8.79 -28.01 8.55
N ILE A 223 9.50 -28.57 7.57
CA ILE A 223 9.32 -29.96 7.13
C ILE A 223 10.37 -30.87 7.78
N GLU A 224 11.56 -30.35 8.08
CA GLU A 224 12.74 -31.13 8.49
C GLU A 224 12.84 -31.55 9.98
N PHE A 225 11.82 -31.34 10.84
CA PHE A 225 11.78 -32.00 12.15
C PHE A 225 11.39 -33.49 12.07
N LEU A 226 11.64 -34.12 10.93
CA LEU A 226 11.38 -35.52 10.64
C LEU A 226 12.72 -36.19 10.34
N ASN A 227 13.46 -36.58 11.37
CA ASN A 227 14.53 -37.55 11.19
C ASN A 227 13.95 -38.97 11.15
N ASP A 228 14.69 -39.94 10.61
CA ASP A 228 14.30 -41.37 10.60
C ASP A 228 13.99 -41.95 11.99
N ASN A 229 14.35 -41.22 13.06
CA ASN A 229 14.11 -41.55 14.47
C ASN A 229 12.98 -40.74 15.15
N ASP A 230 12.28 -39.85 14.43
CA ASP A 230 11.22 -39.03 15.03
C ASP A 230 9.85 -39.71 14.99
N SER A 231 9.10 -39.56 16.07
CA SER A 231 7.74 -40.11 16.26
C SER A 231 6.66 -39.48 15.35
N VAL A 232 7.06 -38.61 14.42
CA VAL A 232 6.17 -37.84 13.56
C VAL A 232 6.07 -38.53 12.21
N GLN A 233 4.90 -39.11 11.94
CA GLN A 233 4.65 -39.83 10.69
C GLN A 233 4.64 -38.85 9.50
N PRO A 234 5.36 -39.14 8.38
CA PRO A 234 5.35 -38.31 7.17
C PRO A 234 3.94 -37.94 6.68
N GLN A 235 2.98 -38.86 6.84
CA GLN A 235 1.57 -38.64 6.51
C GLN A 235 0.94 -37.48 7.30
N LYS A 236 1.31 -37.30 8.58
CA LYS A 236 0.81 -36.19 9.40
C LYS A 236 1.30 -34.84 8.86
N VAL A 237 2.56 -34.78 8.45
CA VAL A 237 3.15 -33.56 7.87
C VAL A 237 2.56 -33.27 6.50
N LEU A 238 2.36 -34.29 5.65
CA LEU A 238 1.67 -34.16 4.38
C LEU A 238 0.22 -33.64 4.58
N ASN A 239 -0.54 -34.23 5.49
CA ASN A 239 -1.91 -33.81 5.79
C ASN A 239 -1.98 -32.36 6.35
N SER A 240 -0.95 -31.93 7.07
CA SER A 240 -0.82 -30.56 7.54
C SER A 240 -0.47 -29.61 6.39
N LEU A 241 0.47 -29.99 5.51
CA LEU A 241 0.89 -29.20 4.35
C LEU A 241 -0.25 -28.98 3.35
N LYS A 242 -1.12 -29.98 3.15
CA LYS A 242 -2.33 -29.89 2.31
C LYS A 242 -3.35 -28.84 2.75
N LYS A 243 -3.24 -28.31 3.97
CA LYS A 243 -4.10 -27.20 4.44
C LYS A 243 -3.70 -25.86 3.85
N PHE A 244 -2.53 -25.77 3.20
CA PHE A 244 -2.03 -24.54 2.60
C PHE A 244 -2.35 -24.50 1.09
N ASP A 245 -2.80 -23.34 0.60
CA ASP A 245 -3.05 -23.12 -0.84
C ASP A 245 -1.73 -22.99 -1.65
N LEU A 246 -0.63 -22.62 -0.98
CA LEU A 246 0.67 -22.40 -1.59
C LEU A 246 1.79 -22.75 -0.61
N VAL A 247 2.82 -23.43 -1.10
CA VAL A 247 4.10 -23.63 -0.43
C VAL A 247 5.15 -22.75 -1.10
N VAL A 248 5.89 -21.97 -0.31
CA VAL A 248 7.01 -21.16 -0.77
C VAL A 248 8.29 -21.77 -0.23
N ALA A 249 9.22 -22.14 -1.11
CA ALA A 249 10.58 -22.49 -0.76
C ALA A 249 11.50 -21.28 -1.05
N PRO A 250 11.83 -20.47 -0.02
CA PRO A 250 12.62 -19.27 -0.22
C PRO A 250 14.10 -19.64 -0.28
N LYS A 251 14.70 -19.68 -1.48
CA LYS A 251 16.13 -19.97 -1.69
C LYS A 251 16.57 -21.34 -1.14
N PRO A 252 16.11 -22.47 -1.71
CA PRO A 252 16.63 -23.79 -1.34
C PRO A 252 18.12 -23.91 -1.71
N THR A 253 19.01 -23.98 -0.72
CA THR A 253 20.47 -24.10 -0.91
C THR A 253 21.04 -25.47 -0.52
N LYS A 254 20.24 -26.33 0.12
CA LYS A 254 20.65 -27.70 0.49
C LYS A 254 19.80 -28.74 -0.24
N PRO A 255 20.37 -29.89 -0.65
CA PRO A 255 19.59 -31.00 -1.18
C PRO A 255 18.52 -31.46 -0.19
N TYR A 256 17.32 -31.75 -0.70
CA TYR A 256 16.21 -32.27 0.13
C TYR A 256 16.38 -33.77 0.43
N SER A 257 15.99 -34.17 1.64
CA SER A 257 15.89 -35.60 2.00
C SER A 257 14.84 -36.34 1.15
N GLU A 258 14.93 -37.67 1.07
CA GLU A 258 13.92 -38.49 0.37
C GLU A 258 12.52 -38.29 0.96
N ILE A 259 12.39 -38.20 2.28
CA ILE A 259 11.12 -37.95 2.97
C ILE A 259 10.54 -36.59 2.56
N LYS A 260 11.36 -35.54 2.52
CA LYS A 260 10.93 -34.20 2.10
C LYS A 260 10.52 -34.18 0.64
N LYS A 261 11.28 -34.83 -0.24
CA LYS A 261 10.93 -34.99 -1.66
C LYS A 261 9.59 -35.70 -1.81
N TYR A 262 9.38 -36.81 -1.11
CA TYR A 262 8.10 -37.52 -1.10
C TYR A 262 6.94 -36.64 -0.64
N ILE A 263 7.07 -35.92 0.48
CA ILE A 263 6.00 -35.04 0.98
C ILE A 263 5.65 -33.94 -0.02
N LEU A 264 6.65 -33.27 -0.60
CA LEU A 264 6.44 -32.20 -1.56
C LEU A 264 5.85 -32.72 -2.88
N ASP A 265 6.32 -33.86 -3.35
CA ASP A 265 5.79 -34.56 -4.53
C ASP A 265 4.31 -34.90 -4.36
N GLN A 266 3.95 -35.55 -3.24
CA GLN A 266 2.56 -35.89 -2.93
C GLN A 266 1.67 -34.65 -2.75
N TYR A 267 2.21 -33.57 -2.19
CA TYR A 267 1.47 -32.30 -2.11
C TYR A 267 1.17 -31.71 -3.50
N LEU A 268 2.13 -31.77 -4.43
CA LEU A 268 1.95 -31.31 -5.80
C LEU A 268 0.98 -32.20 -6.60
N ILE A 269 1.09 -33.52 -6.46
CA ILE A 269 0.18 -34.50 -7.10
C ILE A 269 -1.28 -34.24 -6.68
N ASP A 270 -1.49 -33.87 -5.42
CA ASP A 270 -2.81 -33.53 -4.88
C ASP A 270 -3.32 -32.13 -5.28
N GLY A 271 -2.65 -31.46 -6.23
CA GLY A 271 -3.04 -30.15 -6.75
C GLY A 271 -2.53 -28.96 -5.93
N GLY A 272 -1.66 -29.21 -4.96
CA GLY A 272 -0.93 -28.18 -4.25
C GLY A 272 -0.08 -27.32 -5.18
N LYS A 273 0.14 -26.07 -4.80
CA LYS A 273 0.98 -25.13 -5.56
C LYS A 273 2.27 -24.87 -4.83
N MET A 274 3.36 -24.79 -5.57
CA MET A 274 4.67 -24.48 -5.00
C MET A 274 5.35 -23.36 -5.78
N LEU A 275 5.97 -22.43 -5.06
CA LEU A 275 6.87 -21.42 -5.59
C LEU A 275 8.27 -21.68 -5.03
N MET A 276 9.25 -21.85 -5.90
CA MET A 276 10.66 -22.01 -5.55
C MET A 276 11.42 -20.79 -6.03
N ALA A 277 12.03 -20.05 -5.09
CA ALA A 277 12.92 -18.94 -5.44
C ALA A 277 14.34 -19.49 -5.55
N ILE A 278 14.78 -19.87 -6.75
CA ILE A 278 16.09 -20.50 -6.99
C ILE A 278 17.10 -19.43 -7.41
N ASP A 279 18.31 -19.51 -6.84
CA ASP A 279 19.44 -18.68 -7.25
C ASP A 279 20.16 -19.36 -8.41
N PRO A 280 20.29 -18.72 -9.60
CA PRO A 280 20.95 -19.35 -10.75
C PRO A 280 22.47 -19.50 -10.58
N ILE A 281 23.08 -18.83 -9.58
CA ILE A 281 24.52 -18.86 -9.35
C ILE A 281 24.79 -19.33 -7.92
N ILE A 282 25.44 -20.48 -7.80
CA ILE A 282 26.03 -20.95 -6.55
C ILE A 282 27.47 -20.43 -6.55
N MET A 283 27.73 -19.29 -5.90
CA MET A 283 29.11 -18.88 -5.61
C MET A 283 29.59 -19.72 -4.42
N GLU A 284 30.56 -20.60 -4.66
CA GLU A 284 31.41 -21.11 -3.58
C GLU A 284 32.25 -19.92 -3.08
N ASP A 285 32.02 -19.52 -1.83
CA ASP A 285 32.95 -18.65 -1.13
C ASP A 285 34.21 -19.50 -0.87
N ASP A 286 35.16 -19.49 -1.82
CA ASP A 286 36.52 -19.97 -1.59
C ASP A 286 37.16 -19.05 -0.53
N SER A 287 37.19 -19.53 0.72
CA SER A 287 38.01 -18.98 1.82
C SER A 287 39.08 -19.99 2.21
#